data_AF-A0A3D1ADG3-F1
#
_entry.id   AF-A0A3D1ADG3-F1
#
_cell.length_a   1.000
_cell.length_b   1.000
_cell.length_c   1.000
_cell.angle_alpha   90.00
_cell.angle_beta   90.00
_cell.angle_gamma   90.00
#
_symmetry.space_group_name_H-M   'P 1'
#
loop_
_entity.id
_entity.type
_entity.pdbx_description
1 polymer ?
#
loop_
_entity_poly.entity_id
_entity_poly.type
_entity_poly.pdbx_seq_one_letter_code
_entity_poly.pdbx_strand_id
1 'polypeptide(L)' 'ASKANNDFLSPIYLKKAGIAYESMQQYDNAIKSYTAIKEKHAVSMEAMDIEKYIVRAQQMAKK' A
#
# COMPACT_ATOMS: atom_id res chain seq x y z
N ALA A 1 -18.37 -0.67 -16.47
CA ALA A 1 -16.96 -0.49 -16.87
C ALA A 1 -16.09 -0.90 -15.70
N SER A 2 -15.82 -2.19 -15.59
CA SER A 2 -15.05 -2.78 -14.48
C SER A 2 -13.59 -2.86 -14.89
N LYS A 3 -12.70 -2.61 -13.93
CA LYS A 3 -11.24 -2.73 -14.04
C LYS A 3 -10.56 -1.49 -14.63
N ALA A 4 -10.59 -0.40 -13.86
CA ALA A 4 -9.40 0.42 -13.78
C ALA A 4 -8.31 -0.50 -13.22
N ASN A 5 -7.54 -1.10 -14.13
CA ASN A 5 -6.37 -1.88 -13.79
C ASN A 5 -5.44 -0.96 -12.99
N ASN A 6 -5.51 -1.07 -11.66
CA ASN A 6 -4.54 -0.47 -10.74
C ASN A 6 -3.10 -0.97 -11.01
N ASP A 7 -2.89 -1.78 -12.05
CA ASP A 7 -1.59 -2.22 -12.59
C ASP A 7 -0.77 -1.07 -13.19
N PHE A 8 -1.36 0.13 -13.39
CA PHE A 8 -0.64 1.28 -13.96
C PHE A 8 0.02 2.19 -12.90
N LEU A 9 -0.28 2.02 -11.62
CA LEU A 9 0.37 2.81 -10.57
C LEU A 9 1.72 2.18 -10.25
N SER A 10 2.81 2.88 -10.59
CA SER A 10 4.15 2.44 -10.18
C SER A 10 4.21 2.26 -8.65
N PRO A 11 4.95 1.25 -8.15
CA PRO A 11 5.05 0.96 -6.72
C PRO A 11 5.43 2.16 -5.86
N ILE A 12 6.15 3.15 -6.41
CA ILE A 12 6.45 4.41 -5.71
C ILE A 12 5.19 5.24 -5.41
N TYR A 13 4.22 5.28 -6.33
CA TYR A 13 2.95 6.00 -6.14
C TYR A 13 2.05 5.25 -5.17
N LEU A 14 2.03 3.92 -5.22
CA LEU A 14 1.31 3.10 -4.25
C LEU A 14 1.86 3.31 -2.83
N LYS A 15 3.19 3.45 -2.68
CA LYS A 15 3.83 3.66 -1.36
C LYS A 15 3.46 5.05 -0.83
N LYS A 16 3.51 6.08 -1.68
CA LYS A 16 3.07 7.44 -1.34
C LYS A 16 1.58 7.50 -0.99
N ALA A 17 0.73 6.79 -1.73
CA ALA A 17 -0.70 6.70 -1.44
C ALA A 17 -0.94 6.06 -0.07
N GLY A 18 -0.24 4.96 0.25
CA GLY A 18 -0.33 4.34 1.57
C GLY A 18 0.07 5.29 2.71
N ILE A 19 1.16 6.06 2.54
CA ILE A 19 1.60 7.06 3.53
C ILE A 19 0.55 8.17 3.69
N ALA A 20 -0.04 8.64 2.59
CA ALA A 20 -1.09 9.64 2.63
C ALA A 20 -2.33 9.10 3.37
N TYR A 21 -2.74 7.87 3.08
CA TYR A 21 -3.85 7.22 3.79
C TYR A 21 -3.58 7.06 5.29
N GLU A 22 -2.37 6.69 5.70
CA GLU A 22 -1.99 6.68 7.13
C GLU A 22 -2.12 8.05 7.78
N SER A 23 -1.73 9.12 7.08
CA SER A 23 -1.84 10.50 7.59
C SER A 23 -3.31 10.95 7.78
N MET A 24 -4.21 10.36 7.01
CA MET A 24 -5.67 10.58 7.09
C MET A 24 -6.36 9.56 8.02
N GLN A 25 -5.59 8.72 8.74
CA GLN A 25 -6.10 7.61 9.55
C GLN A 25 -6.94 6.57 8.79
N GLN A 26 -6.83 6.54 7.46
CA GLN A 26 -7.52 5.60 6.58
C GLN A 26 -6.70 4.30 6.43
N TYR A 27 -6.49 3.61 7.54
CA TYR A 27 -5.53 2.49 7.59
C TYR A 27 -5.90 1.33 6.67
N ASP A 28 -7.18 1.06 6.42
CA ASP A 28 -7.61 0.03 5.47
C ASP A 28 -7.17 0.34 4.03
N ASN A 29 -7.22 1.62 3.63
CA ASN A 29 -6.78 2.06 2.31
C ASN A 29 -5.24 2.04 2.20
N ALA A 30 -4.55 2.33 3.31
CA ALA A 30 -3.11 2.18 3.39
C ALA A 30 -2.68 0.71 3.21
N ILE A 31 -3.32 -0.20 3.96
CA ILE A 31 -3.06 -1.65 3.87
C ILE A 31 -3.29 -2.15 2.45
N LYS A 32 -4.39 -1.74 1.79
CA LYS A 32 -4.67 -2.11 0.38
C LYS A 32 -3.56 -1.64 -0.57
N SER A 33 -3.10 -0.40 -0.42
CA SER A 33 -2.05 0.18 -1.27
C SER A 33 -0.71 -0.55 -1.09
N TYR A 34 -0.33 -0.85 0.15
CA TYR A 34 0.89 -1.58 0.47
C TYR A 34 0.82 -3.05 0.05
N THR A 35 -0.34 -3.69 0.20
CA THR A 35 -0.55 -5.07 -0.25
C THR A 35 -0.46 -5.17 -1.77
N ALA A 36 -0.95 -4.17 -2.51
CA ALA A 36 -0.79 -4.12 -3.95
C ALA A 36 0.69 -4.08 -4.38
N ILE A 37 1.56 -3.38 -3.65
CA ILE A 37 3.01 -3.41 -3.91
C ILE A 37 3.58 -4.81 -3.64
N LYS A 38 3.22 -5.42 -2.51
CA LYS A 38 3.68 -6.77 -2.14
C LYS A 38 3.30 -7.82 -3.18
N GLU A 39 2.06 -7.76 -3.68
CA GLU A 39 1.52 -8.79 -4.59
C GLU A 39 1.88 -8.53 -6.06
N LYS A 40 1.83 -7.27 -6.52
CA LYS A 40 1.97 -6.93 -7.94
C LYS A 40 3.36 -6.42 -8.32
N HIS A 41 4.14 -5.97 -7.34
CA HIS A 41 5.45 -5.35 -7.54
C HIS A 41 6.52 -5.98 -6.65
N ALA A 42 6.42 -7.28 -6.36
CA ALA A 42 7.30 -8.00 -5.42
C ALA A 42 8.82 -7.87 -5.70
N VAL A 43 9.21 -7.62 -6.96
CA VAL A 43 10.61 -7.44 -7.38
C VAL A 43 11.08 -5.98 -7.34
N SER A 44 10.21 -5.03 -6.98
CA SER A 44 10.57 -3.61 -6.91
C SER A 44 11.29 -3.28 -5.61
N MET A 45 12.04 -2.18 -5.62
CA MET A 45 12.73 -1.71 -4.42
C MET A 45 11.76 -1.38 -3.28
N GLU A 46 10.57 -0.87 -3.61
CA GLU A 46 9.53 -0.54 -2.64
C GLU A 46 8.89 -1.76 -1.98
N ALA A 47 8.94 -2.93 -2.61
CA ALA A 47 8.41 -4.17 -2.03
C ALA A 47 9.34 -4.75 -0.95
N MET A 48 10.64 -4.45 -0.98
CA MET A 48 11.62 -5.00 -0.05
C MET A 48 11.28 -4.72 1.42
N ASP A 49 10.80 -3.50 1.71
CA ASP A 49 10.46 -3.05 3.06
C ASP A 49 8.95 -2.91 3.29
N ILE A 50 8.11 -3.29 2.32
CA ILE A 50 6.68 -2.98 2.36
C ILE A 50 5.93 -3.67 3.49
N GLU A 51 6.36 -4.87 3.89
CA GLU A 51 5.74 -5.63 4.97
C GLU A 51 5.73 -4.83 6.29
N LYS A 52 6.78 -4.06 6.56
CA LYS A 52 6.87 -3.19 7.73
C LYS A 52 5.73 -2.16 7.74
N TYR A 53 5.41 -1.60 6.58
CA TYR A 53 4.33 -0.62 6.44
C TYR A 53 2.96 -1.27 6.59
N ILE A 54 2.77 -2.48 6.03
CA ILE A 54 1.54 -3.27 6.21
C ILE A 54 1.30 -3.54 7.71
N VAL A 55 2.30 -4.07 8.41
CA VAL A 55 2.19 -4.40 9.84
C VAL A 55 1.90 -3.15 10.67
N ARG A 56 2.59 -2.03 10.40
CA ARG A 56 2.33 -0.76 11.08
C ARG A 56 0.89 -0.30 10.87
N ALA A 57 0.41 -0.28 9.64
CA ALA A 57 -0.95 0.16 9.32
C ALA A 57 -2.00 -0.77 9.97
N GLN A 58 -1.76 -2.09 10.01
CA GLN A 58 -2.62 -3.05 10.71
C GLN A 58 -2.67 -2.81 12.23
N GLN A 59 -1.54 -2.47 12.86
CA GLN A 59 -1.52 -2.12 14.28
C GLN A 59 -2.32 -0.84 14.55
N MET A 60 -2.21 0.16 13.67
CA MET A 60 -2.96 1.41 13.80
C MET A 60 -4.45 1.23 13.52
N ALA A 61 -4.83 0.34 12.60
CA ALA A 61 -6.24 0.01 12.31
C ALA A 61 -6.96 -0.69 13.49
N LYS A 62 -6.19 -1.39 14.33
CA LYS A 62 -6.70 -2.08 15.52
C LYS A 62 -6.82 -1.17 16.74
N LYS A 63 -6.26 0.03 16.68
CA LYS A 63 -6.21 0.99 17.79
C LYS A 63 -7.39 1.94 17.71
#